data_AF-A0A933CHB5-F1
#
_entry.id   AF-A0A933CHB5-F1
#
_cell.length_a   1.000
_cell.length_b   1.000
_cell.length_c   1.000
_cell.angle_alpha   90.00
_cell.angle_beta   90.00
_cell.angle_gamma   90.00
#
_symmetry.space_group_name_H-M   'P 1'
#
loop_
_entity.id
_entity.type
_entity.pdbx_description
1 polymer ?
#
loop_
_entity_poly.entity_id
_entity_poly.type
_entity_poly.pdbx_seq_one_letter_code
_entity_poly.pdbx_strand_id
1 'polypeptide(L)'
;MARKRTKERPPYAKASGGFATRAVHAGEARHGVGGPVATPIVQTSTFTFESVEEMKRWAEGRSKADIYTRYGNPTLRVAEAKIAQLEGAEAALVTASGMAAISSTLLTLVGAGEEIIATRQLYGGTYRLMRDELPRLGIKVRHVEPDLNGVEPLVTPRTRVLYVESPTNPTLQIVDLSKAVALARRFGLTAVIDNTFATPVLQRPLEHGFDLVVHSATKYLGGHSDIIAGAVAGPRRLVERIRQTVINFGGTLGPGAGYLRLRGI
;
A
#
# COMPACT_ATOMS: atom_id res chain seq x y z
N MET A 1 38.60 -24.88 -12.93
CA MET A 1 37.13 -24.64 -12.85
C MET A 1 36.88 -23.19 -12.46
N ALA A 2 36.39 -22.36 -13.39
CA ALA A 2 36.11 -20.96 -13.13
C ALA A 2 34.90 -20.83 -12.19
N ARG A 3 35.11 -20.34 -10.96
CA ARG A 3 34.04 -19.91 -10.07
C ARG A 3 33.30 -18.75 -10.77
N LYS A 4 32.14 -19.03 -11.36
CA LYS A 4 31.18 -17.97 -11.71
C LYS A 4 30.90 -17.22 -10.40
N ARG A 5 31.42 -16.00 -10.27
CA ARG A 5 30.96 -15.05 -9.25
C ARG A 5 29.45 -14.92 -9.47
N THR A 6 28.65 -15.55 -8.64
CA THR A 6 27.23 -15.24 -8.53
C THR A 6 27.17 -13.78 -8.14
N LYS A 7 26.83 -12.90 -9.10
CA LYS A 7 26.49 -11.52 -8.79
C LYS A 7 25.42 -11.58 -7.71
N GLU A 8 25.74 -11.13 -6.51
CA GLU A 8 24.76 -10.93 -5.44
C GLU A 8 23.67 -10.04 -6.02
N ARG A 9 22.47 -10.61 -6.19
CA ARG A 9 21.31 -9.80 -6.57
C ARG A 9 21.00 -8.92 -5.36
N PRO A 10 20.76 -7.61 -5.55
CA PRO A 10 20.35 -6.78 -4.43
C PRO A 10 19.08 -7.38 -3.80
N PRO A 11 18.93 -7.33 -2.46
CA PRO A 11 17.72 -7.79 -1.81
C PRO A 11 16.52 -7.06 -2.43
N TYR A 12 15.46 -7.82 -2.73
CA TYR A 12 14.25 -7.31 -3.39
C TYR A 12 14.42 -6.84 -4.84
N ALA A 13 15.46 -7.30 -5.56
CA ALA A 13 15.60 -7.06 -6.99
C ALA A 13 14.28 -7.34 -7.75
N LYS A 14 13.96 -6.52 -8.77
CA LYS A 14 12.81 -6.76 -9.64
C LYS A 14 12.92 -8.17 -10.22
N ALA A 15 11.93 -9.01 -9.95
CA ALA A 15 11.85 -10.33 -10.52
C ALA A 15 11.67 -10.20 -12.04
N SER A 16 12.55 -10.84 -12.79
CA SER A 16 12.45 -10.96 -14.25
C SER A 16 11.42 -12.02 -14.61
N GLY A 17 10.46 -11.68 -15.48
CA GLY A 17 9.46 -12.64 -15.98
C GLY A 17 8.04 -12.07 -16.05
N GLY A 18 7.10 -12.92 -16.49
CA GLY A 18 5.67 -12.61 -16.56
C GLY A 18 5.02 -12.46 -15.18
N PHE A 19 3.76 -12.04 -15.15
CA PHE A 19 3.03 -11.75 -13.90
C PHE A 19 3.04 -12.95 -12.92
N ALA A 20 2.70 -14.15 -13.40
CA ALA A 20 2.67 -15.36 -12.57
C ALA A 20 4.05 -15.67 -11.93
N THR A 21 5.13 -15.53 -12.68
CA THR A 21 6.50 -15.68 -12.16
C THR A 21 6.79 -14.66 -11.07
N ARG A 22 6.37 -13.41 -11.24
CA ARG A 22 6.54 -12.37 -10.22
C ARG A 22 5.67 -12.63 -8.99
N ALA A 23 4.45 -13.13 -9.14
CA ALA A 23 3.59 -13.50 -8.00
C ALA A 23 4.28 -14.54 -7.11
N VAL A 24 4.91 -15.55 -7.71
CA VAL A 24 5.64 -16.58 -6.97
C VAL A 24 6.97 -16.08 -6.38
N HIS A 25 7.73 -15.25 -7.09
CA HIS A 25 9.15 -15.00 -6.76
C HIS A 25 9.51 -13.57 -6.33
N ALA A 26 8.67 -12.57 -6.60
CA ALA A 26 9.02 -11.17 -6.33
C ALA A 26 9.24 -10.93 -4.82
N GLY A 27 10.27 -10.14 -4.50
CA GLY A 27 10.62 -9.81 -3.12
C GLY A 27 11.34 -10.91 -2.33
N GLU A 28 11.32 -12.16 -2.79
CA GLU A 28 11.96 -13.29 -2.10
C GLU A 28 13.44 -13.42 -2.49
N ALA A 29 14.33 -13.39 -1.50
CA ALA A 29 15.75 -13.67 -1.69
C ALA A 29 16.00 -15.18 -1.57
N ARG A 30 16.06 -15.90 -2.71
CA ARG A 30 16.40 -17.33 -2.75
C ARG A 30 17.89 -17.50 -3.04
N HIS A 31 18.71 -17.69 -2.02
CA HIS A 31 20.16 -17.85 -2.19
C HIS A 31 20.75 -18.94 -1.30
N GLY A 32 21.72 -19.68 -1.86
CA GLY A 32 22.61 -20.59 -1.12
C GLY A 32 22.11 -22.04 -1.00
N VAL A 33 23.06 -22.94 -0.72
CA VAL A 33 22.78 -24.33 -0.32
C VAL A 33 22.35 -24.32 1.15
N GLY A 34 21.20 -24.90 1.46
CA GLY A 34 20.65 -24.94 2.84
C GLY A 34 19.81 -23.72 3.25
N GLY A 35 19.61 -22.74 2.36
CA GLY A 35 18.68 -21.63 2.60
C GLY A 35 17.22 -22.08 2.58
N PRO A 36 16.34 -21.51 3.42
CA PRO A 36 14.93 -21.87 3.42
C PRO A 36 14.26 -21.40 2.12
N VAL A 37 13.41 -22.26 1.54
CA VAL A 37 12.62 -21.90 0.36
C VAL A 37 11.54 -20.88 0.71
N ALA A 38 10.87 -21.08 1.85
CA ALA A 38 9.88 -20.16 2.38
C ALA A 38 10.56 -19.00 3.11
N THR A 39 9.96 -17.81 3.01
CA THR A 39 10.39 -16.63 3.77
C THR A 39 10.29 -16.91 5.26
N PRO A 40 11.37 -16.73 6.05
CA PRO A 40 11.32 -16.88 7.50
C PRO A 40 10.33 -15.90 8.15
N ILE A 41 9.67 -16.35 9.21
CA ILE A 41 8.79 -15.52 10.03
C ILE A 41 9.62 -14.91 11.15
N VAL A 42 9.93 -13.62 11.04
CA VAL A 42 10.68 -12.87 12.06
C VAL A 42 9.71 -12.38 13.12
N GLN A 43 9.30 -13.30 14.00
CA GLN A 43 8.32 -13.09 15.07
C GLN A 43 8.97 -12.43 16.30
N THR A 44 9.33 -11.16 16.18
CA THR A 44 9.89 -10.36 17.28
C THR A 44 9.29 -8.96 17.31
N SER A 45 9.34 -8.31 18.47
CA SER A 45 9.01 -6.90 18.61
C SER A 45 10.23 -6.01 18.38
N THR A 46 11.35 -6.29 19.06
CA THR A 46 12.59 -5.52 19.05
C THR A 46 13.73 -6.25 18.37
N PHE A 47 14.73 -5.48 17.95
CA PHE A 47 15.94 -5.97 17.28
C PHE A 47 17.19 -5.44 18.01
N THR A 48 18.23 -6.27 18.07
CA THR A 48 19.50 -5.93 18.71
C THR A 48 20.40 -5.15 17.77
N PHE A 49 21.23 -4.27 18.33
CA PHE A 49 22.36 -3.64 17.63
C PHE A 49 23.66 -4.35 18.00
N GLU A 50 24.63 -4.35 17.08
CA GLU A 50 25.96 -4.91 17.34
C GLU A 50 26.75 -4.07 18.36
N SER A 51 26.51 -2.75 18.38
CA SER A 51 27.16 -1.84 19.33
C SER A 51 26.37 -0.56 19.59
N VAL A 52 26.78 0.19 20.62
CA VAL A 52 26.23 1.51 20.94
C VAL A 52 26.47 2.51 19.80
N GLU A 53 27.59 2.39 19.09
CA GLU A 53 27.91 3.21 17.92
C GLU A 53 26.91 2.96 16.78
N GLU A 54 26.50 1.71 16.56
CA GLU A 54 25.46 1.40 15.58
C GLU A 54 24.11 2.01 15.97
N MET A 55 23.74 1.93 17.26
CA MET A 55 22.53 2.56 17.77
C MET A 55 22.56 4.09 17.59
N LYS A 56 23.71 4.73 17.80
CA LYS A 56 23.91 6.18 17.52
C LYS A 56 23.73 6.49 16.02
N ARG A 57 24.34 5.70 15.13
CA ARG A 57 24.14 5.86 13.67
C ARG A 57 22.67 5.73 13.28
N TRP A 58 21.94 4.81 13.90
CA TRP A 58 20.50 4.67 13.68
C TRP A 58 19.72 5.92 14.14
N ALA A 59 19.99 6.43 15.34
CA ALA A 59 19.35 7.63 15.86
C ALA A 59 19.61 8.88 15.00
N GLU A 60 20.77 8.95 14.35
CA GLU A 60 21.15 10.00 13.39
C GLU A 60 20.56 9.81 11.97
N GLY A 61 19.78 8.75 11.75
CA GLY A 61 19.22 8.41 10.43
C GLY A 61 20.24 7.86 9.42
N ARG A 62 21.42 7.46 9.90
CA ARG A 62 22.54 6.94 9.10
C ARG A 62 22.56 5.40 9.01
N SER A 63 21.65 4.70 9.69
CA SER A 63 21.46 3.25 9.59
C SER A 63 20.03 2.91 9.16
N LYS A 64 19.89 1.81 8.40
CA LYS A 64 18.60 1.22 8.02
C LYS A 64 18.27 -0.03 8.85
N ALA A 65 18.98 -0.24 9.95
CA ALA A 65 18.75 -1.37 10.84
C ALA A 65 17.30 -1.39 11.35
N ASP A 66 16.77 -2.60 11.49
CA ASP A 66 15.56 -2.83 12.25
C ASP A 66 15.81 -2.49 13.72
N ILE A 67 14.83 -1.84 14.35
CA ILE A 67 14.83 -1.60 15.81
C ILE A 67 13.55 -2.11 16.45
N TYR A 68 12.42 -1.97 15.74
CA TYR A 68 11.11 -2.28 16.26
C TYR A 68 10.14 -2.60 15.11
N THR A 69 9.41 -3.71 15.21
CA THR A 69 8.53 -4.24 14.15
C THR A 69 7.49 -3.23 13.64
N ARG A 70 7.05 -2.29 14.49
CA ARG A 70 6.17 -1.18 14.08
C ARG A 70 6.79 -0.27 13.02
N TYR A 71 8.11 -0.11 13.01
CA TYR A 71 8.82 0.70 12.01
C TYR A 71 9.22 -0.11 10.78
N GLY A 72 9.48 -1.40 10.95
CA GLY A 72 9.85 -2.31 9.87
C GLY A 72 10.14 -3.71 10.41
N ASN A 73 9.92 -4.72 9.57
CA ASN A 73 10.19 -6.11 9.91
C ASN A 73 10.62 -6.86 8.63
N PRO A 74 11.66 -7.72 8.68
CA PRO A 74 12.15 -8.42 7.50
C PRO A 74 11.08 -9.23 6.74
N THR A 75 10.19 -9.94 7.44
CA THR A 75 9.10 -10.70 6.81
C THR A 75 8.14 -9.77 6.08
N LEU A 76 7.79 -8.64 6.70
CA LEU A 76 6.89 -7.65 6.10
C LEU A 76 7.50 -6.99 4.87
N ARG A 77 8.82 -6.73 4.86
CA ARG A 77 9.50 -6.14 3.69
C ARG A 77 9.45 -7.01 2.45
N VAL A 78 9.59 -8.33 2.60
CA VAL A 78 9.40 -9.28 1.48
C VAL A 78 7.98 -9.14 0.91
N ALA A 79 7.01 -9.05 1.82
CA ALA A 79 5.62 -8.85 1.52
C ALA A 79 5.38 -7.52 0.76
N GLU A 80 5.90 -6.42 1.26
CA GLU A 80 5.84 -5.08 0.66
C GLU A 80 6.49 -5.07 -0.73
N ALA A 81 7.69 -5.64 -0.87
CA ALA A 81 8.39 -5.72 -2.14
C ALA A 81 7.61 -6.52 -3.19
N LYS A 82 6.98 -7.64 -2.80
CA LYS A 82 6.14 -8.44 -3.70
C LYS A 82 4.96 -7.60 -4.22
N ILE A 83 4.22 -6.93 -3.34
CA ILE A 83 3.08 -6.07 -3.74
C ILE A 83 3.55 -4.95 -4.66
N ALA A 84 4.64 -4.25 -4.30
CA ALA A 84 5.16 -3.16 -5.12
C ALA A 84 5.47 -3.63 -6.56
N GLN A 85 6.07 -4.82 -6.71
CA GLN A 85 6.37 -5.37 -8.03
C GLN A 85 5.13 -5.82 -8.81
N LEU A 86 4.08 -6.31 -8.15
CA LEU A 86 2.84 -6.71 -8.81
C LEU A 86 2.02 -5.51 -9.27
N GLU A 87 2.00 -4.43 -8.50
CA GLU A 87 1.35 -3.16 -8.85
C GLU A 87 2.17 -2.29 -9.83
N GLY A 88 3.44 -2.62 -10.06
CA GLY A 88 4.35 -1.76 -10.81
C GLY A 88 4.78 -0.50 -10.06
N ALA A 89 4.64 -0.49 -8.74
CA ALA A 89 4.96 0.63 -7.86
C ALA A 89 6.46 0.72 -7.51
N GLU A 90 6.88 1.90 -7.04
CA GLU A 90 8.23 2.09 -6.47
C GLU A 90 8.38 1.50 -5.08
N ALA A 91 7.30 1.52 -4.30
CA ALA A 91 7.22 1.00 -2.95
C ALA A 91 5.78 0.56 -2.63
N ALA A 92 5.65 -0.30 -1.62
CA ALA A 92 4.38 -0.60 -0.98
C ALA A 92 4.57 -0.72 0.53
N LEU A 93 3.46 -0.64 1.26
CA LEU A 93 3.37 -0.78 2.70
C LEU A 93 2.22 -1.73 3.02
N VAL A 94 2.47 -2.71 3.88
CA VAL A 94 1.42 -3.57 4.44
C VAL A 94 0.90 -2.99 5.75
N THR A 95 -0.40 -3.13 5.99
CA THR A 95 -1.07 -2.61 7.18
C THR A 95 -1.94 -3.67 7.84
N ALA A 96 -2.37 -3.42 9.07
CA ALA A 96 -3.17 -4.34 9.88
C ALA A 96 -4.53 -4.69 9.25
N SER A 97 -5.06 -3.86 8.34
CA SER A 97 -6.33 -4.08 7.63
C SER A 97 -6.45 -3.17 6.41
N GLY A 98 -7.35 -3.49 5.47
CA GLY A 98 -7.71 -2.58 4.38
C GLY A 98 -8.11 -1.19 4.88
N MET A 99 -8.87 -1.11 5.97
CA MET A 99 -9.23 0.17 6.58
C MET A 99 -8.02 0.93 7.13
N ALA A 100 -7.02 0.24 7.68
CA ALA A 100 -5.78 0.89 8.12
C ALA A 100 -4.96 1.44 6.94
N ALA A 101 -4.99 0.78 5.78
CA ALA A 101 -4.39 1.32 4.56
C ALA A 101 -5.13 2.58 4.08
N ILE A 102 -6.47 2.51 4.01
CA ILE A 102 -7.33 3.61 3.55
C ILE A 102 -7.23 4.82 4.48
N SER A 103 -7.46 4.64 5.78
CA SER A 103 -7.48 5.75 6.74
C SER A 103 -6.11 6.43 6.84
N SER A 104 -5.03 5.66 6.92
CA SER A 104 -3.67 6.23 6.98
C SER A 104 -3.30 6.93 5.68
N THR A 105 -3.76 6.45 4.53
CA THR A 105 -3.56 7.14 3.25
C THR A 105 -4.26 8.50 3.26
N LEU A 106 -5.55 8.54 3.60
CA LEU A 106 -6.32 9.79 3.60
C LEU A 106 -5.79 10.80 4.63
N LEU A 107 -5.49 10.36 5.86
CA LEU A 107 -4.94 11.23 6.91
C LEU A 107 -3.52 11.72 6.63
N THR A 108 -2.78 11.03 5.73
CA THR A 108 -1.47 11.52 5.26
C THR A 108 -1.61 12.62 4.21
N LEU A 109 -2.67 12.57 3.40
CA LEU A 109 -2.85 13.42 2.24
C LEU A 109 -3.70 14.66 2.53
N VAL A 110 -4.54 14.61 3.57
CA VAL A 110 -5.57 15.63 3.84
C VAL A 110 -5.59 15.98 5.32
N GLY A 111 -5.56 17.27 5.62
CA GLY A 111 -5.67 17.84 6.96
C GLY A 111 -6.95 18.62 7.21
N ALA A 112 -7.10 19.18 8.41
CA ALA A 112 -8.23 20.00 8.78
C ALA A 112 -8.40 21.20 7.82
N GLY A 113 -9.64 21.44 7.38
CA GLY A 113 -10.00 22.48 6.42
C GLY A 113 -9.76 22.12 4.96
N GLU A 114 -9.25 20.93 4.66
CA GLU A 114 -9.07 20.41 3.30
C GLU A 114 -10.20 19.46 2.89
N GLU A 115 -10.32 19.23 1.58
CA GLU A 115 -11.45 18.51 0.99
C GLU A 115 -11.02 17.25 0.20
N ILE A 116 -11.83 16.21 0.29
CA ILE A 116 -11.78 14.98 -0.51
C ILE A 116 -13.00 14.97 -1.44
N ILE A 117 -12.78 14.62 -2.71
CA ILE A 117 -13.85 14.16 -3.61
C ILE A 117 -13.78 12.64 -3.67
N ALA A 118 -14.88 11.96 -3.42
CA ALA A 118 -14.95 10.50 -3.45
C ALA A 118 -16.16 10.01 -4.24
N THR A 119 -16.05 8.91 -4.97
CA THR A 119 -17.26 8.27 -5.53
C THR A 119 -18.18 7.80 -4.40
N ARG A 120 -19.50 7.78 -4.61
CA ARG A 120 -20.46 7.48 -3.53
C ARG A 120 -20.58 5.98 -3.24
N GLN A 121 -20.39 5.12 -4.24
CA GLN A 121 -20.46 3.66 -4.17
C GLN A 121 -19.09 3.12 -3.73
N LEU A 122 -18.87 3.14 -2.42
CA LEU A 122 -17.66 2.63 -1.77
C LEU A 122 -18.01 1.48 -0.84
N TYR A 123 -16.99 0.72 -0.46
CA TYR A 123 -17.07 -0.14 0.71
C TYR A 123 -17.66 0.61 1.92
N GLY A 124 -18.65 0.00 2.58
CA GLY A 124 -19.40 0.67 3.66
C GLY A 124 -18.54 1.16 4.83
N GLY A 125 -17.39 0.52 5.10
CA GLY A 125 -16.42 1.02 6.08
C GLY A 125 -15.74 2.32 5.64
N THR A 126 -15.36 2.42 4.37
CA THR A 126 -14.79 3.62 3.76
C THR A 126 -15.79 4.76 3.74
N TYR A 127 -17.04 4.47 3.35
CA TYR A 127 -18.11 5.45 3.37
C TYR A 127 -18.37 6.01 4.79
N ARG A 128 -18.42 5.15 5.81
CA ARG A 128 -18.58 5.58 7.22
C ARG A 128 -17.40 6.41 7.70
N LEU A 129 -16.17 6.01 7.40
CA LEU A 129 -14.96 6.80 7.70
C LEU A 129 -15.10 8.23 7.12
N MET A 130 -15.48 8.34 5.85
CA MET A 130 -15.61 9.62 5.15
C MET A 130 -16.81 10.46 5.60
N ARG A 131 -17.91 9.83 5.99
CA ARG A 131 -19.12 10.51 6.46
C ARG A 131 -19.05 10.96 7.91
N ASP A 132 -18.48 10.13 8.78
CA ASP A 132 -18.61 10.29 10.23
C ASP A 132 -17.30 10.76 10.88
N GLU A 133 -16.16 10.14 10.54
CA GLU A 133 -14.92 10.37 11.27
C GLU A 133 -14.07 11.50 10.70
N LEU A 134 -13.92 11.57 9.37
CA LEU A 134 -13.14 12.64 8.73
C LEU A 134 -13.72 14.05 9.01
N PRO A 135 -15.05 14.28 8.99
CA PRO A 135 -15.61 15.57 9.36
C PRO A 135 -15.35 15.99 10.80
N ARG A 136 -15.25 15.03 11.74
CA ARG A 136 -14.87 15.32 13.14
C ARG A 136 -13.42 15.81 13.26
N LEU A 137 -12.58 15.49 12.28
CA LEU A 137 -11.20 15.99 12.16
C LEU A 137 -11.12 17.28 11.32
N GLY A 138 -12.27 17.87 10.96
CA GLY A 138 -12.33 19.06 10.12
C GLY A 138 -12.05 18.81 8.64
N ILE A 139 -12.03 17.55 8.19
CA ILE A 139 -11.84 17.18 6.79
C ILE A 139 -13.20 17.05 6.11
N LYS A 140 -13.41 17.77 5.01
CA LYS A 140 -14.68 17.74 4.28
C LYS A 140 -14.64 16.71 3.17
N VAL A 141 -15.70 15.92 3.03
CA VAL A 141 -15.83 14.94 1.94
C VAL A 141 -17.05 15.25 1.08
N ARG A 142 -16.84 15.28 -0.24
CA ARG A 142 -17.90 15.42 -1.24
C ARG A 142 -18.03 14.11 -1.99
N HIS A 143 -19.19 13.47 -1.84
CA HIS A 143 -19.49 12.25 -2.59
C HIS A 143 -20.09 12.60 -3.96
N VAL A 144 -19.61 11.93 -5.01
CA VAL A 144 -20.04 12.13 -6.41
C VAL A 144 -20.41 10.81 -7.06
N GLU A 145 -21.14 10.83 -8.17
CA GLU A 145 -21.49 9.61 -8.88
C GLU A 145 -20.27 9.02 -9.65
N PRO A 146 -20.23 7.69 -9.88
CA PRO A 146 -19.04 7.00 -10.43
C PRO A 146 -18.69 7.37 -11.87
N ASP A 147 -19.62 7.96 -12.61
CA ASP A 147 -19.36 8.50 -13.94
C ASP A 147 -18.52 9.79 -13.93
N LEU A 148 -18.30 10.38 -12.75
CA LEU A 148 -17.55 11.62 -12.52
C LEU A 148 -18.07 12.82 -13.34
N ASN A 149 -19.34 12.80 -13.75
CA ASN A 149 -19.98 13.93 -14.42
C ASN A 149 -20.27 15.06 -13.43
N GLY A 150 -20.04 16.31 -13.86
CA GLY A 150 -20.34 17.49 -13.04
C GLY A 150 -19.47 17.64 -11.79
N VAL A 151 -18.32 16.95 -11.71
CA VAL A 151 -17.41 17.04 -10.56
C VAL A 151 -16.61 18.35 -10.55
N GLU A 152 -16.30 18.92 -11.72
CA GLU A 152 -15.44 20.11 -11.84
C GLU A 152 -15.88 21.30 -10.98
N PRO A 153 -17.17 21.70 -10.93
CA PRO A 153 -17.62 22.81 -10.09
C PRO A 153 -17.53 22.54 -8.59
N LEU A 154 -17.35 21.28 -8.17
CA LEU A 154 -17.21 20.89 -6.77
C LEU A 154 -15.78 21.01 -6.26
N VAL A 155 -14.80 21.11 -7.17
CA VAL A 155 -13.38 21.26 -6.83
C VAL A 155 -13.13 22.68 -6.33
N THR A 156 -12.46 22.78 -5.18
CA THR A 156 -12.09 24.04 -4.56
C THR A 156 -10.56 24.12 -4.40
N PRO A 157 -9.99 25.31 -4.08
CA PRO A 157 -8.57 25.41 -3.72
C PRO A 157 -8.16 24.59 -2.50
N ARG A 158 -9.13 24.05 -1.74
CA ARG A 158 -8.92 23.18 -0.58
C ARG A 158 -9.01 21.68 -0.93
N THR A 159 -9.45 21.32 -2.13
CA THR A 159 -9.50 19.93 -2.57
C THR A 159 -8.09 19.37 -2.76
N ARG A 160 -7.85 18.15 -2.25
CA ARG A 160 -6.53 17.50 -2.30
C ARG A 160 -6.56 16.12 -2.93
N VAL A 161 -7.64 15.38 -2.75
CA VAL A 161 -7.73 13.97 -3.13
C VAL A 161 -8.97 13.71 -3.95
N LEU A 162 -8.79 12.92 -5.02
CA LEU A 162 -9.85 12.17 -5.68
C LEU A 162 -9.72 10.71 -5.26
N TYR A 163 -10.73 10.17 -4.58
CA TYR A 163 -10.79 8.77 -4.16
C TYR A 163 -11.84 8.00 -4.96
N VAL A 164 -11.46 6.88 -5.55
CA VAL A 164 -12.38 6.01 -6.30
C VAL A 164 -12.22 4.55 -5.89
N GLU A 165 -13.24 3.75 -6.15
CA GLU A 165 -13.21 2.29 -6.04
C GLU A 165 -13.72 1.74 -7.37
N SER A 166 -12.98 0.80 -7.98
CA SER A 166 -13.40 0.22 -9.27
C SER A 166 -12.85 -1.21 -9.43
N PRO A 167 -13.71 -2.22 -9.60
CA PRO A 167 -15.18 -2.18 -9.50
C PRO A 167 -15.70 -1.78 -8.11
N THR A 168 -16.85 -1.11 -8.07
CA THR A 168 -17.48 -0.66 -6.81
C THR A 168 -18.19 -1.78 -6.04
N ASN A 169 -18.23 -1.68 -4.72
CA ASN A 169 -19.08 -2.50 -3.88
C ASN A 169 -20.44 -1.80 -3.58
N PRO A 170 -21.59 -2.50 -3.57
CA PRO A 170 -21.84 -3.89 -3.98
C PRO A 170 -22.30 -4.05 -5.43
N THR A 171 -22.52 -2.96 -6.16
CA THR A 171 -23.17 -2.97 -7.47
C THR A 171 -22.23 -3.17 -8.65
N LEU A 172 -20.93 -3.31 -8.41
CA LEU A 172 -19.89 -3.59 -9.42
C LEU A 172 -19.87 -2.57 -10.56
N GLN A 173 -20.16 -1.31 -10.26
CA GLN A 173 -20.02 -0.24 -11.25
C GLN A 173 -18.53 -0.01 -11.54
N ILE A 174 -18.26 0.38 -12.78
CA ILE A 174 -16.91 0.65 -13.27
C ILE A 174 -16.72 2.16 -13.37
N VAL A 175 -15.69 2.67 -12.69
CA VAL A 175 -15.23 4.04 -12.86
C VAL A 175 -14.29 4.09 -14.06
N ASP A 176 -14.49 5.06 -14.95
CA ASP A 176 -13.54 5.33 -16.03
C ASP A 176 -12.23 5.87 -15.44
N LEU A 177 -11.20 5.00 -15.42
CA LEU A 177 -9.89 5.30 -14.86
C LEU A 177 -9.21 6.48 -15.58
N SER A 178 -9.36 6.56 -16.91
CA SER A 178 -8.74 7.63 -17.70
C SER A 178 -9.38 8.97 -17.38
N LYS A 179 -10.71 9.00 -17.26
CA LYS A 179 -11.45 10.20 -16.84
C LYS A 179 -11.09 10.62 -15.42
N ALA A 180 -10.99 9.68 -14.48
CA ALA A 180 -10.59 9.96 -13.10
C ALA A 180 -9.19 10.58 -13.02
N VAL A 181 -8.22 10.00 -13.72
CA VAL A 181 -6.84 10.51 -13.76
C VAL A 181 -6.76 11.86 -14.45
N ALA A 182 -7.47 12.06 -15.57
CA ALA A 182 -7.51 13.34 -16.26
C ALA A 182 -8.08 14.45 -15.37
N LEU A 183 -9.17 14.17 -14.63
CA LEU A 183 -9.76 15.08 -13.67
C LEU A 183 -8.78 15.43 -12.55
N ALA A 184 -8.17 14.42 -11.92
CA ALA A 184 -7.21 14.63 -10.84
C ALA A 184 -6.02 15.49 -11.30
N ARG A 185 -5.45 15.19 -12.48
CA ARG A 185 -4.34 15.97 -13.06
C ARG A 185 -4.73 17.41 -13.36
N ARG A 186 -5.90 17.65 -13.96
CA ARG A 186 -6.38 19.00 -14.29
C ARG A 186 -6.45 19.91 -13.07
N PHE A 187 -6.78 19.37 -11.91
CA PHE A 187 -6.95 20.12 -10.68
C PHE A 187 -5.81 19.92 -9.66
N GLY A 188 -4.74 19.22 -10.03
CA GLY A 188 -3.61 18.95 -9.14
C GLY A 188 -3.96 18.10 -7.90
N LEU A 189 -4.96 17.21 -8.01
CA LEU A 189 -5.38 16.32 -6.94
C LEU A 189 -4.53 15.05 -6.94
N THR A 190 -4.30 14.47 -5.76
CA THR A 190 -3.77 13.11 -5.65
C THR A 190 -4.88 12.11 -5.95
N ALA A 191 -4.69 11.26 -6.96
CA ALA A 191 -5.63 10.21 -7.33
C ALA A 191 -5.34 8.92 -6.55
N VAL A 192 -6.31 8.49 -5.74
CA VAL A 192 -6.25 7.25 -4.95
C VAL A 192 -7.34 6.30 -5.40
N ILE A 193 -7.00 5.04 -5.61
CA ILE A 193 -7.96 4.00 -5.99
C ILE A 193 -7.89 2.78 -5.07
N ASP A 194 -9.06 2.36 -4.60
CA ASP A 194 -9.23 1.02 -4.03
C ASP A 194 -9.37 0.00 -5.17
N ASN A 195 -8.35 -0.86 -5.30
CA ASN A 195 -8.24 -1.85 -6.36
C ASN A 195 -8.53 -3.28 -5.84
N THR A 196 -9.17 -3.40 -4.68
CA THR A 196 -9.41 -4.69 -3.99
C THR A 196 -10.12 -5.70 -4.88
N PHE A 197 -11.15 -5.29 -5.63
CA PHE A 197 -11.95 -6.20 -6.46
C PHE A 197 -11.18 -6.69 -7.69
N ALA A 198 -10.51 -5.79 -8.39
CA ALA A 198 -9.82 -6.15 -9.63
C ALA A 198 -8.49 -6.85 -9.39
N THR A 199 -7.81 -6.55 -8.27
CA THR A 199 -6.46 -7.01 -7.94
C THR A 199 -5.40 -6.50 -8.95
N PRO A 200 -4.09 -6.58 -8.66
CA PRO A 200 -3.04 -6.28 -9.65
C PRO A 200 -3.05 -7.21 -10.87
N VAL A 201 -3.82 -8.33 -10.83
CA VAL A 201 -3.94 -9.29 -11.93
C VAL A 201 -4.72 -8.68 -13.09
N LEU A 202 -5.89 -8.07 -12.81
CA LEU A 202 -6.83 -7.61 -13.84
C LEU A 202 -6.72 -6.11 -14.12
N GLN A 203 -6.27 -5.33 -13.15
CA GLN A 203 -6.19 -3.87 -13.26
C GLN A 203 -4.93 -3.35 -12.56
N ARG A 204 -4.12 -2.55 -13.24
CA ARG A 204 -2.91 -1.90 -12.68
C ARG A 204 -3.05 -0.37 -12.73
N PRO A 205 -3.79 0.25 -11.80
CA PRO A 205 -4.16 1.66 -11.91
C PRO A 205 -2.98 2.64 -11.95
N LEU A 206 -1.84 2.28 -11.35
CA LEU A 206 -0.62 3.09 -11.43
C LEU A 206 -0.13 3.27 -12.88
N GLU A 207 -0.32 2.26 -13.73
CA GLU A 207 0.01 2.35 -15.17
C GLU A 207 -0.94 3.29 -15.93
N HIS A 208 -2.16 3.49 -15.40
CA HIS A 208 -3.13 4.45 -15.93
C HIS A 208 -2.93 5.87 -15.39
N GLY A 209 -2.00 6.07 -14.44
CA GLY A 209 -1.63 7.37 -13.91
C GLY A 209 -2.28 7.75 -12.58
N PHE A 210 -2.83 6.78 -11.83
CA PHE A 210 -3.14 6.97 -10.41
C PHE A 210 -1.85 7.13 -9.59
N ASP A 211 -1.91 7.92 -8.53
CA ASP A 211 -0.77 8.13 -7.65
C ASP A 211 -0.62 7.00 -6.62
N LEU A 212 -1.74 6.49 -6.10
CA LEU A 212 -1.76 5.47 -5.05
C LEU A 212 -2.85 4.44 -5.30
N VAL A 213 -2.50 3.17 -5.07
CA VAL A 213 -3.43 2.05 -5.02
C VAL A 213 -3.52 1.54 -3.60
N VAL A 214 -4.74 1.33 -3.09
CA VAL A 214 -4.99 0.66 -1.81
C VAL A 214 -5.73 -0.67 -2.03
N HIS A 215 -5.49 -1.60 -1.12
CA HIS A 215 -6.12 -2.92 -1.10
C HIS A 215 -6.56 -3.31 0.29
N SER A 216 -7.71 -3.96 0.37
CA SER A 216 -8.00 -4.93 1.42
C SER A 216 -7.32 -6.26 1.07
N ALA A 217 -6.08 -6.40 1.55
CA ALA A 217 -5.31 -7.63 1.37
C ALA A 217 -5.89 -8.84 2.12
N THR A 218 -6.91 -8.64 2.96
CA THR A 218 -7.80 -9.68 3.49
C THR A 218 -8.46 -10.52 2.40
N LYS A 219 -8.74 -9.92 1.24
CA LYS A 219 -9.55 -10.53 0.17
C LYS A 219 -8.68 -11.41 -0.72
N TYR A 220 -8.65 -11.16 -2.04
CA TYR A 220 -7.95 -12.01 -2.99
C TYR A 220 -6.43 -12.15 -2.72
N LEU A 221 -5.78 -11.11 -2.20
CA LEU A 221 -4.35 -11.19 -1.86
C LEU A 221 -4.04 -12.10 -0.66
N GLY A 222 -5.02 -12.35 0.21
CA GLY A 222 -4.94 -13.35 1.27
C GLY A 222 -5.48 -14.70 0.82
N GLY A 223 -6.63 -14.69 0.13
CA GLY A 223 -7.20 -15.82 -0.61
C GLY A 223 -7.85 -16.92 0.24
N HIS A 224 -7.61 -16.94 1.56
CA HIS A 224 -7.90 -18.09 2.42
C HIS A 224 -8.80 -17.77 3.62
N SER A 225 -9.35 -16.55 3.71
CA SER A 225 -10.28 -16.12 4.78
C SER A 225 -9.75 -16.27 6.21
N ASP A 226 -8.44 -16.27 6.41
CA ASP A 226 -7.76 -16.57 7.68
C ASP A 226 -6.93 -15.41 8.23
N ILE A 227 -6.84 -14.29 7.51
CA ILE A 227 -6.10 -13.10 7.92
C ILE A 227 -6.87 -11.81 7.62
N ILE A 228 -6.60 -10.78 8.42
CA ILE A 228 -6.93 -9.39 8.09
C ILE A 228 -5.63 -8.65 7.74
N ALA A 229 -5.62 -7.97 6.59
CA ALA A 229 -4.47 -7.20 6.13
C ALA A 229 -4.91 -6.10 5.16
N GLY A 230 -4.11 -5.05 5.06
CA GLY A 230 -4.22 -4.02 4.03
C GLY A 230 -2.90 -3.82 3.31
N ALA A 231 -2.95 -3.11 2.19
CA ALA A 231 -1.77 -2.64 1.51
C ALA A 231 -2.01 -1.29 0.83
N VAL A 232 -0.94 -0.50 0.70
CA VAL A 232 -0.89 0.70 -0.15
C VAL A 232 0.37 0.64 -1.01
N ALA A 233 0.27 1.00 -2.29
CA ALA A 233 1.38 1.00 -3.24
C ALA A 233 1.40 2.28 -4.09
N GLY A 234 2.59 2.78 -4.41
CA GLY A 234 2.78 3.98 -5.25
C GLY A 234 4.21 4.53 -5.17
N PRO A 235 4.41 5.84 -5.39
CA PRO A 235 5.70 6.51 -5.26
C PRO A 235 6.27 6.36 -3.86
N ARG A 236 7.58 6.08 -3.76
CA ARG A 236 8.27 5.84 -2.47
C ARG A 236 8.05 6.98 -1.49
N ARG A 237 8.12 8.23 -1.97
CA ARG A 237 7.93 9.43 -1.15
C ARG A 237 6.57 9.45 -0.44
N LEU A 238 5.50 9.02 -1.10
CA LEU A 238 4.17 9.00 -0.51
C LEU A 238 4.02 7.81 0.44
N VAL A 239 4.46 6.63 0.02
CA VAL A 239 4.39 5.40 0.84
C VAL A 239 5.14 5.57 2.17
N GLU A 240 6.32 6.20 2.18
CA GLU A 240 7.06 6.45 3.43
C GLU A 240 6.35 7.47 4.34
N ARG A 241 5.67 8.49 3.79
CA ARG A 241 4.83 9.39 4.58
C ARG A 241 3.66 8.62 5.20
N ILE A 242 3.01 7.74 4.42
CA ILE A 242 1.90 6.91 4.92
C ILE A 242 2.40 5.94 5.99
N ARG A 243 3.61 5.40 5.86
CA ARG A 243 4.25 4.57 6.90
C ARG A 243 4.34 5.31 8.23
N GLN A 244 4.73 6.58 8.25
CA GLN A 244 4.74 7.38 9.48
C GLN A 244 3.35 7.51 10.10
N THR A 245 2.32 7.72 9.28
CA THR A 245 0.93 7.74 9.76
C THR A 245 0.53 6.37 10.34
N VAL A 246 0.83 5.26 9.66
CA VAL A 246 0.57 3.90 10.16
C VAL A 246 1.28 3.64 11.49
N ILE A 247 2.52 4.09 11.64
CA ILE A 247 3.31 4.00 12.88
C ILE A 247 2.61 4.76 14.02
N ASN A 248 2.12 5.96 13.75
CA ASN A 248 1.49 6.83 14.76
C ASN A 248 0.12 6.32 15.19
N PHE A 249 -0.67 5.79 14.25
CA PHE A 249 -2.01 5.26 14.50
C PHE A 249 -2.03 3.75 14.82
N GLY A 250 -0.87 3.10 14.88
CA GLY A 250 -0.75 1.69 15.30
C GLY A 250 -1.25 0.66 14.27
N GLY A 251 -1.40 1.02 13.00
CA GLY A 251 -1.92 0.15 11.94
C GLY A 251 -0.93 -0.90 11.41
N THR A 252 0.01 -1.37 12.23
CA THR A 252 1.09 -2.30 11.82
C THR A 252 0.61 -3.74 11.72
N LEU A 253 0.93 -4.43 10.62
CA LEU A 253 0.63 -5.85 10.45
C LEU A 253 1.60 -6.74 11.25
N GLY A 254 1.10 -7.81 11.87
CA GLY A 254 1.95 -8.82 12.51
C GLY A 254 2.71 -9.68 11.48
N PRO A 255 3.96 -10.11 11.76
CA PRO A 255 4.78 -10.87 10.80
C PRO A 255 4.16 -12.22 10.40
N GLY A 256 3.44 -12.91 11.29
CA GLY A 256 2.69 -14.12 10.94
C GLY A 256 1.61 -13.90 9.86
N ALA A 257 0.80 -12.84 10.00
CA ALA A 257 -0.19 -12.47 8.98
C ALA A 257 0.48 -11.99 7.69
N GLY A 258 1.61 -11.27 7.80
CA GLY A 258 2.44 -10.89 6.65
C GLY A 258 2.96 -12.10 5.86
N TYR A 259 3.35 -13.18 6.56
CA TYR A 259 3.74 -14.44 5.94
C TYR A 259 2.57 -15.17 5.28
N LEU A 260 1.43 -15.31 5.96
CA LEU A 260 0.25 -15.97 5.38
C LEU A 260 -0.22 -15.24 4.11
N ARG A 261 -0.15 -13.91 4.10
CA ARG A 261 -0.39 -13.12 2.88
C ARG A 261 0.62 -13.42 1.78
N LEU A 262 1.91 -13.55 2.11
CA LEU A 262 2.93 -13.95 1.13
C LEU A 262 2.66 -15.33 0.53
N ARG A 263 2.08 -16.25 1.31
CA ARG A 263 1.67 -17.58 0.87
C ARG A 263 0.39 -17.57 0.02
N GLY A 264 -0.49 -16.59 0.25
CA GLY A 264 -1.75 -16.45 -0.48
C GLY A 264 -1.60 -15.90 -1.91
N ILE A 265 -0.53 -15.12 -2.16
CA ILE A 265 -0.14 -14.60 -3.48
C ILE A 265 0.76 -15.59 -4.21
#